data_AF-A0A0D9R569-F1
#
_entry.id   AF-A0A0D9R569-F1
#
_cell.length_a   1.000
_cell.length_b   1.000
_cell.length_c   1.000
_cell.angle_alpha   90.00
_cell.angle_beta   90.00
_cell.angle_gamma   90.00
#
_symmetry.space_group_name_H-M   'P 1'
#
loop_
_entity.id
_entity.type
_entity.pdbx_description
1 polymer ?
#
loop_
_entity_poly.entity_id
_entity_poly.type
_entity_poly.pdbx_seq_one_letter_code
_entity_poly.pdbx_strand_id
1 'polypeptide(L)'
;MGKVRGLRARVHQAAVRPKGEAAPGPAPPAPEAVPPPASAAGKDWAFINTNIFARTKIDASALVQKLELDVRSVTSVGRGAEAKTVLPKKEKMKLRREQWLQKIEAIKLAEQKHREERRRRATVVVGDLHPLRDALPELLGLEASSWRQARSRERESNKPRPSELSRMSTAQRQQLLEEERTRFRELLASPAYRARPLVAIGQTLARQMQLEGGSQL
;
A
#
# COMPACT_ATOMS: atom_id res chain seq x y z
N MET A 1 46.60 7.55 -11.53
CA MET A 1 45.82 6.77 -10.54
C MET A 1 44.40 6.59 -11.04
N GLY A 2 44.14 5.53 -11.81
CA GLY A 2 42.86 5.28 -12.48
C GLY A 2 41.82 4.67 -11.55
N LYS A 3 40.56 5.14 -11.63
CA LYS A 3 39.44 4.60 -10.84
C LYS A 3 39.05 3.22 -11.40
N VAL A 4 39.28 2.18 -10.61
CA VAL A 4 38.82 0.82 -10.90
C VAL A 4 37.28 0.82 -10.87
N ARG A 5 36.65 0.56 -12.02
CA ARG A 5 35.20 0.38 -12.11
C ARG A 5 34.85 -0.99 -11.51
N GLY A 6 34.19 -0.98 -10.35
CA GLY A 6 33.61 -2.20 -9.78
C GLY A 6 32.60 -2.82 -10.74
N LEU A 7 32.78 -4.11 -11.04
CA LEU A 7 31.86 -4.90 -11.86
C LEU A 7 30.54 -5.02 -11.11
N ARG A 8 29.50 -4.30 -11.56
CA ARG A 8 28.14 -4.46 -11.02
C ARG A 8 27.59 -5.81 -11.48
N ALA A 9 27.30 -6.68 -10.52
CA ALA A 9 26.58 -7.93 -10.79
C ALA A 9 25.16 -7.60 -11.27
N ARG A 10 24.74 -8.22 -12.37
CA ARG A 10 23.37 -8.12 -12.89
C ARG A 10 22.46 -8.95 -11.99
N VAL A 11 21.45 -8.30 -11.40
CA VAL A 11 20.50 -8.91 -10.44
C VAL A 11 19.40 -9.73 -11.13
N HIS A 12 19.30 -9.64 -12.46
CA HIS A 12 18.30 -10.39 -13.22
C HIS A 12 18.96 -11.55 -13.97
N GLN A 13 18.56 -12.77 -13.63
CA GLN A 13 18.82 -13.94 -14.46
C GLN A 13 17.89 -13.89 -15.68
N ALA A 14 18.46 -14.05 -16.88
CA ALA A 14 17.67 -14.18 -18.10
C ALA A 14 16.87 -15.50 -18.05
N ALA A 15 15.62 -15.48 -18.52
CA ALA A 15 14.78 -16.67 -18.55
C ALA A 15 15.43 -17.77 -19.41
N VAL A 16 15.74 -18.92 -18.80
CA VAL A 16 16.22 -20.11 -19.47
C VAL A 16 15.06 -20.68 -20.30
N ARG A 17 15.16 -20.61 -21.62
CA ARG A 17 14.28 -21.36 -22.52
C ARG A 17 14.76 -22.81 -22.57
N PRO A 18 13.92 -23.82 -22.29
CA PRO A 18 14.30 -25.21 -22.47
C PRO A 18 14.53 -25.48 -23.97
N LYS A 19 15.70 -26.03 -24.28
CA LYS A 19 16.16 -26.37 -25.62
C LYS A 19 15.65 -27.77 -25.97
N GLY A 20 14.64 -27.83 -26.84
CA GLY A 20 14.36 -28.99 -27.69
C GLY A 20 15.02 -28.78 -29.05
N GLU A 21 15.87 -29.74 -29.41
CA GLU A 21 16.50 -30.10 -30.69
C GLU A 21 16.71 -29.06 -31.85
N ALA A 22 17.95 -29.07 -32.34
CA ALA A 22 18.46 -28.43 -33.55
C ALA A 22 18.08 -29.25 -34.80
N ALA A 23 18.09 -28.81 -36.06
CA ALA A 23 18.81 -27.76 -36.82
C ALA A 23 18.13 -27.63 -38.23
N PRO A 24 18.67 -26.95 -39.27
CA PRO A 24 19.66 -25.86 -39.34
C PRO A 24 19.08 -24.58 -40.00
N GLY A 25 19.80 -23.46 -39.88
CA GLY A 25 19.38 -22.17 -40.46
C GLY A 25 19.43 -22.11 -42.00
N PRO A 26 18.92 -21.01 -42.58
CA PRO A 26 19.85 -20.05 -43.17
C PRO A 26 19.64 -18.59 -42.68
N ALA A 27 20.60 -17.76 -43.03
CA ALA A 27 20.82 -16.35 -42.70
C ALA A 27 19.59 -15.41 -42.85
N PRO A 28 19.60 -14.23 -42.20
CA PRO A 28 18.44 -13.34 -42.12
C PRO A 28 18.11 -12.65 -43.46
N PRO A 29 16.85 -12.63 -43.90
CA PRO A 29 16.36 -11.62 -44.84
C PRO A 29 15.93 -10.35 -44.09
N ALA A 30 16.15 -9.21 -44.75
CA ALA A 30 15.73 -7.86 -44.35
C ALA A 30 14.19 -7.76 -44.15
N PRO A 31 13.67 -6.68 -43.52
CA PRO A 31 12.29 -6.64 -43.04
C PRO A 31 11.29 -6.34 -44.16
N GLU A 32 10.36 -7.27 -44.40
CA GLU A 32 9.14 -7.01 -45.16
C GLU A 32 7.88 -7.33 -44.33
N ALA A 33 6.84 -6.59 -44.67
CA ALA A 33 5.63 -6.30 -43.94
C ALA A 33 4.83 -7.52 -43.40
N VAL A 34 4.22 -7.30 -42.24
CA VAL A 34 3.25 -8.17 -41.57
C VAL A 34 1.96 -8.31 -42.41
N PRO A 35 1.41 -9.53 -42.60
CA PRO A 35 0.10 -9.73 -43.20
C PRO A 35 -1.02 -9.70 -42.14
N PRO A 36 -2.22 -9.16 -42.45
CA PRO A 36 -3.41 -9.34 -41.61
C PRO A 36 -4.15 -10.66 -41.90
N PRO A 37 -4.96 -11.18 -40.95
CA PRO A 37 -5.54 -12.52 -41.01
C PRO A 37 -6.86 -12.64 -41.81
N ALA A 38 -7.02 -13.85 -42.37
CA ALA A 38 -8.17 -14.58 -42.88
C ALA A 38 -9.54 -13.88 -43.07
N SER A 39 -9.97 -13.93 -44.33
CA SER A 39 -11.30 -13.63 -44.87
C SER A 39 -12.38 -14.58 -44.35
N ALA A 40 -13.42 -14.00 -43.75
CA ALA A 40 -14.74 -14.63 -43.67
C ALA A 40 -15.40 -14.62 -45.06
N ALA A 41 -16.11 -15.71 -45.34
CA ALA A 41 -16.77 -16.00 -46.59
C ALA A 41 -17.80 -14.94 -47.03
N GLY A 42 -17.92 -14.82 -48.37
CA GLY A 42 -19.19 -14.60 -49.05
C GLY A 42 -19.60 -13.14 -49.26
N LYS A 43 -19.67 -12.75 -50.55
CA LYS A 43 -20.69 -11.89 -51.19
C LYS A 43 -21.21 -10.74 -50.30
N ASP A 44 -20.85 -9.47 -50.49
CA ASP A 44 -21.56 -8.59 -51.43
C ASP A 44 -20.94 -7.17 -51.47
N TRP A 45 -19.60 -7.05 -51.55
CA TRP A 45 -18.96 -5.73 -51.63
C TRP A 45 -19.01 -5.07 -53.01
N ALA A 46 -19.58 -5.75 -54.02
CA ALA A 46 -19.77 -5.19 -55.36
C ALA A 46 -20.99 -4.23 -55.48
N PHE A 47 -21.77 -4.05 -54.39
CA PHE A 47 -22.98 -3.22 -54.39
C PHE A 47 -22.86 -1.88 -53.65
N ILE A 48 -21.67 -1.49 -53.17
CA ILE A 48 -21.46 -0.12 -52.71
C ILE A 48 -21.11 0.73 -53.93
N ASN A 49 -22.15 1.02 -54.70
CA ASN A 49 -22.15 1.83 -55.90
C ASN A 49 -21.32 3.11 -55.66
N THR A 50 -20.35 3.39 -56.53
CA THR A 50 -19.42 4.53 -56.48
C THR A 50 -20.09 5.91 -56.57
N ASN A 51 -21.43 5.96 -56.55
CA ASN A 51 -22.26 7.14 -56.77
C ASN A 51 -23.27 7.43 -55.63
N ILE A 52 -23.04 6.95 -54.40
CA ILE A 52 -23.93 7.24 -53.26
C ILE A 52 -24.05 8.76 -52.99
N PHE A 53 -22.97 9.52 -53.23
CA PHE A 53 -22.91 10.97 -53.02
C PHE A 53 -22.99 11.80 -54.32
N ALA A 54 -23.21 11.17 -55.47
CA ALA A 54 -23.20 11.87 -56.77
C ALA A 54 -24.32 12.91 -56.91
N ARG A 55 -25.37 12.83 -56.08
CA ARG A 55 -26.49 13.78 -56.06
C ARG A 55 -26.42 14.79 -54.90
N THR A 56 -25.46 14.67 -53.99
CA THR A 56 -25.33 15.61 -52.88
C THR A 56 -24.52 16.82 -53.32
N LYS A 57 -25.21 17.95 -53.54
CA LYS A 57 -24.57 19.25 -53.72
C LYS A 57 -24.33 19.86 -52.35
N ILE A 58 -23.12 19.70 -51.81
CA ILE A 58 -22.71 20.33 -50.56
C ILE A 58 -22.12 21.69 -50.90
N ASP A 59 -22.73 22.75 -50.41
CA ASP A 59 -22.25 24.11 -50.64
C ASP A 59 -21.09 24.42 -49.68
N ALA A 60 -19.96 24.92 -50.20
CA ALA A 60 -18.73 25.11 -49.43
C ALA A 60 -18.90 26.15 -48.30
N SER A 61 -19.82 27.10 -48.49
CA SER A 61 -20.20 28.11 -47.52
C SER A 61 -20.92 27.53 -46.29
N ALA A 62 -21.68 26.43 -46.45
CA ALA A 62 -22.40 25.76 -45.37
C ALA A 62 -21.49 24.89 -44.49
N LEU A 63 -20.29 24.54 -44.98
CA LEU A 63 -19.27 23.81 -44.23
C LEU A 63 -18.47 24.71 -43.28
N VAL A 64 -18.58 26.04 -43.41
CA VAL A 64 -17.93 26.99 -42.51
C VAL A 64 -18.75 27.10 -41.23
N GLN A 65 -18.58 26.10 -40.36
CA GLN A 65 -19.14 26.10 -39.02
C GLN A 65 -18.39 27.14 -38.18
N LYS A 66 -18.96 28.34 -38.07
CA LYS A 66 -18.51 29.35 -37.08
C LYS A 66 -18.94 28.85 -35.70
N LEU A 67 -18.07 28.09 -35.04
CA LEU A 67 -18.24 27.74 -33.64
C LEU A 67 -18.13 29.01 -32.81
N GLU A 68 -19.27 29.50 -32.31
CA GLU A 68 -19.24 30.46 -31.21
C GLU A 68 -18.65 29.75 -29.99
N LEU A 69 -17.56 30.32 -29.48
CA LEU A 69 -16.87 29.80 -28.31
C LEU A 69 -17.80 29.93 -27.11
N ASP A 70 -18.56 28.87 -26.81
CA ASP A 70 -19.39 28.80 -25.61
C ASP A 70 -18.47 28.92 -24.39
N VAL A 71 -18.74 29.88 -23.51
CA VAL A 71 -17.93 30.20 -22.31
C VAL A 71 -17.69 28.96 -21.45
N ARG A 72 -18.62 28.00 -21.49
CA ARG A 72 -18.48 26.69 -20.81
C ARG A 72 -17.33 25.84 -21.36
N SER A 73 -17.05 25.87 -22.67
CA SER A 73 -15.99 25.09 -23.30
C SER A 73 -14.57 25.61 -22.99
N VAL A 74 -14.42 26.88 -22.64
CA VAL A 74 -13.14 27.48 -22.24
C VAL A 74 -12.70 26.98 -20.85
N THR A 75 -13.66 26.64 -19.98
CA THR A 75 -13.33 26.18 -18.61
C THR A 75 -12.66 24.80 -18.57
N SER A 76 -12.87 23.94 -19.58
CA SER A 76 -12.16 22.65 -19.68
C SER A 76 -10.73 22.78 -20.19
N VAL A 77 -10.37 23.89 -20.84
CA VAL A 77 -9.00 24.16 -21.31
C VAL A 77 -8.17 24.91 -20.26
N GLY A 78 -8.83 25.65 -19.37
CA GLY A 78 -8.19 26.60 -18.44
C GLY A 78 -7.75 26.07 -17.07
N ARG A 79 -7.85 24.77 -16.77
CA ARG A 79 -7.34 24.23 -15.49
C ARG A 79 -6.01 23.50 -15.68
N GLY A 80 -5.00 24.23 -16.14
CA GLY A 80 -3.63 23.68 -16.31
C GLY A 80 -2.75 24.41 -17.32
N ALA A 81 -3.28 25.42 -18.01
CA ALA A 81 -2.49 26.30 -18.86
C ALA A 81 -2.00 27.51 -18.05
N GLU A 82 -1.22 27.28 -17.00
CA GLU A 82 -0.21 28.28 -16.70
C GLU A 82 0.68 28.31 -17.94
N ALA A 83 0.64 29.43 -18.67
CA ALA A 83 1.55 29.68 -19.78
C ALA A 83 2.92 29.19 -19.31
N LYS A 84 3.47 28.17 -20.01
CA LYS A 84 4.71 27.50 -19.62
C LYS A 84 5.83 28.54 -19.69
N THR A 85 5.90 29.43 -18.70
CA THR A 85 7.05 30.25 -18.41
C THR A 85 8.17 29.23 -18.34
N VAL A 86 9.20 29.45 -19.14
CA VAL A 86 10.31 28.52 -19.22
C VAL A 86 11.06 28.67 -17.89
N LEU A 87 10.55 28.02 -16.85
CA LEU A 87 11.12 28.09 -15.52
C LEU A 87 12.56 27.56 -15.61
N PRO A 88 13.51 28.20 -14.93
CA PRO A 88 14.88 27.75 -14.87
C PRO A 88 14.94 26.30 -14.38
N LYS A 89 15.90 25.52 -14.88
CA LYS A 89 16.07 24.08 -14.58
C LYS A 89 16.05 23.77 -13.08
N LYS A 90 16.58 24.69 -12.26
CA LYS A 90 16.58 24.60 -10.79
C LYS A 90 15.17 24.58 -10.19
N GLU A 91 14.28 25.47 -10.63
CA GLU A 91 12.90 25.54 -10.16
C GLU A 91 12.10 24.32 -10.62
N LYS A 92 12.26 23.90 -11.87
CA LYS A 92 11.64 22.66 -12.37
C LYS A 92 12.05 21.42 -11.56
N MET A 93 13.30 21.37 -11.10
CA MET A 93 13.77 20.27 -10.25
C MET A 93 13.16 20.32 -8.85
N LYS A 94 13.03 21.52 -8.25
CA LYS A 94 12.36 21.70 -6.96
C LYS A 94 10.88 21.30 -7.03
N LEU A 95 10.16 21.78 -8.04
CA LEU A 95 8.76 21.42 -8.27
C LEU A 95 8.57 19.91 -8.43
N ARG A 96 9.45 19.23 -9.18
CA ARG A 96 9.40 17.76 -9.28
C ARG A 96 9.59 17.08 -7.93
N ARG A 97 10.52 17.56 -7.11
CA ARG A 97 10.75 17.01 -5.77
C ARG A 97 9.56 17.26 -4.85
N GLU A 98 9.00 18.46 -4.86
CA GLU A 98 7.84 18.84 -4.06
C GLU A 98 6.60 18.03 -4.46
N GLN A 99 6.31 17.92 -5.75
CA GLN A 99 5.24 17.07 -6.27
C GLN A 99 5.44 15.60 -5.90
N TRP A 100 6.69 15.12 -5.92
CA TRP A 100 7.02 13.76 -5.48
C TRP A 100 6.78 13.56 -3.98
N LEU A 101 7.19 14.53 -3.14
CA LEU A 101 6.95 14.50 -1.70
C LEU A 101 5.46 14.56 -1.37
N GLN A 102 4.72 15.46 -2.02
CA GLN A 102 3.27 15.55 -1.91
C GLN A 102 2.59 14.23 -2.29
N LYS A 103 3.05 13.58 -3.36
CA LYS A 103 2.53 12.25 -3.76
C LYS A 103 2.81 11.19 -2.70
N ILE A 104 4.01 11.18 -2.10
CA ILE A 104 4.33 10.26 -0.99
C ILE A 104 3.41 10.51 0.20
N GLU A 105 3.23 11.78 0.59
CA GLU A 105 2.37 12.15 1.71
C GLU A 105 0.91 11.76 1.46
N ALA A 106 0.39 12.02 0.25
CA ALA A 106 -0.95 11.61 -0.14
C ALA A 106 -1.14 10.08 -0.06
N ILE A 107 -0.15 9.30 -0.51
CA ILE A 107 -0.20 7.83 -0.40
C ILE A 107 -0.20 7.40 1.06
N LYS A 108 0.67 7.97 1.90
CA LYS A 108 0.72 7.65 3.34
C LYS A 108 -0.61 7.96 4.04
N LEU A 109 -1.21 9.11 3.75
CA LEU A 109 -2.50 9.50 4.33
C LEU A 109 -3.61 8.55 3.86
N ALA A 110 -3.64 8.18 2.58
CA ALA A 110 -4.61 7.22 2.05
C ALA A 110 -4.44 5.83 2.67
N GLU A 111 -3.20 5.35 2.83
CA GLU A 111 -2.90 4.07 3.48
C GLU A 111 -3.32 4.05 4.95
N GLN A 112 -3.11 5.16 5.67
CA GLN A 112 -3.56 5.32 7.06
C GLN A 112 -5.07 5.23 7.14
N LYS A 113 -5.80 6.01 6.32
CA LYS A 113 -7.27 5.98 6.26
C LYS A 113 -7.78 4.57 5.96
N HIS A 114 -7.24 3.91 4.93
CA HIS A 114 -7.64 2.55 4.57
C HIS A 114 -7.34 1.51 5.67
N ARG A 115 -6.24 1.68 6.41
CA ARG A 115 -5.93 0.81 7.57
C ARG A 115 -6.94 1.01 8.70
N GLU A 116 -7.31 2.26 8.98
CA GLU A 116 -8.32 2.58 9.99
C GLU A 116 -9.70 2.08 9.58
N GLU A 117 -10.12 2.29 8.35
CA GLU A 117 -11.36 1.74 7.80
C GLU A 117 -11.40 0.21 7.93
N ARG A 118 -10.32 -0.50 7.60
CA ARG A 118 -10.25 -1.96 7.81
C ARG A 118 -10.39 -2.35 9.27
N ARG A 119 -9.81 -1.58 10.20
CA ARG A 119 -9.96 -1.82 11.65
C ARG A 119 -11.40 -1.58 12.10
N ARG A 120 -12.06 -0.53 11.61
CA ARG A 120 -13.45 -0.19 11.93
C ARG A 120 -14.44 -1.20 11.33
N ARG A 121 -14.18 -1.69 10.11
CA ARG A 121 -14.95 -2.78 9.49
C ARG A 121 -14.80 -4.11 10.24
N ALA A 122 -13.66 -4.32 10.91
CA ALA A 122 -13.42 -5.52 11.71
C ALA A 122 -14.17 -5.50 13.06
N THR A 123 -14.57 -4.33 13.57
CA THR A 123 -15.44 -4.24 14.75
C THR A 123 -16.89 -4.46 14.33
N VAL A 124 -17.31 -5.73 14.27
CA VAL A 124 -18.63 -6.15 13.76
C VAL A 124 -19.78 -5.85 14.72
N VAL A 125 -19.52 -5.75 16.02
CA VAL A 125 -20.55 -5.78 17.08
C VAL A 125 -21.38 -4.48 17.17
N VAL A 126 -20.84 -3.37 16.70
CA VAL A 126 -21.55 -2.09 16.52
C VAL A 126 -21.01 -1.55 15.21
N GLY A 127 -21.85 -1.43 14.16
CA GLY A 127 -21.39 -1.00 12.84
C GLY A 127 -20.56 0.29 12.86
N ASP A 128 -19.81 0.55 11.78
CA ASP A 128 -18.87 1.69 11.71
C ASP A 128 -19.58 3.02 12.04
N LEU A 129 -19.23 3.62 13.19
CA LEU A 129 -19.79 4.89 13.67
C LEU A 129 -19.08 6.11 13.07
N HIS A 130 -18.01 5.91 12.30
CA HIS A 130 -17.24 7.02 11.73
C HIS A 130 -18.02 7.92 10.75
N PRO A 131 -18.94 7.41 9.90
CA PRO A 131 -19.77 8.26 9.06
C PRO A 131 -20.58 9.30 9.85
N LEU A 132 -21.02 8.96 11.07
CA LEU A 132 -21.72 9.90 11.95
C LEU A 132 -20.78 10.97 12.50
N ARG A 133 -19.50 10.64 12.72
CA ARG A 133 -18.48 11.57 13.19
C ARG A 133 -18.10 12.58 12.11
N ASP A 134 -17.96 12.11 10.86
CA ASP A 134 -17.64 12.98 9.72
C ASP A 134 -18.79 13.94 9.39
N ALA A 135 -20.03 13.50 9.58
CA ALA A 135 -21.21 14.34 9.36
C ALA A 135 -21.47 15.37 10.47
N LEU A 136 -20.90 15.19 11.67
CA LEU A 136 -21.20 16.01 12.86
C LEU A 136 -19.91 16.47 13.58
N PRO A 137 -19.30 17.60 13.14
CA PRO A 137 -18.08 18.15 13.75
C PRO A 137 -18.21 18.48 15.25
N GLU A 138 -19.43 18.73 15.74
CA GLU A 138 -19.72 19.07 17.15
C GLU A 138 -19.37 17.94 18.13
N LEU A 139 -19.35 16.68 17.67
CA LEU A 139 -19.01 15.53 18.51
C LEU A 139 -17.52 15.46 18.89
N LEU A 140 -16.64 16.17 18.17
CA LEU A 140 -15.19 16.17 18.44
C LEU A 140 -14.85 16.76 19.81
N GLY A 141 -15.62 17.77 20.27
CA GLY A 141 -15.43 18.39 21.58
C GLY A 141 -15.82 17.51 22.76
N LEU A 142 -16.81 16.62 22.57
CA LEU A 142 -17.31 15.73 23.62
C LEU A 142 -16.40 14.53 23.84
N GLU A 143 -15.75 14.02 22.79
CA GLU A 143 -14.91 12.83 22.88
C GLU A 143 -13.62 13.04 23.71
N ALA A 144 -13.10 14.28 23.78
CA ALA A 144 -11.93 14.60 24.60
C ALA A 144 -12.09 14.21 26.09
N SER A 145 -13.34 14.13 26.56
CA SER A 145 -13.68 13.68 27.91
C SER A 145 -13.67 12.14 28.08
N SER A 146 -14.17 11.39 27.09
CA SER A 146 -14.28 9.92 27.16
C SER A 146 -12.93 9.21 26.98
N TRP A 147 -12.05 9.72 26.10
CA TRP A 147 -10.71 9.19 25.90
C TRP A 147 -9.83 9.28 27.15
N ARG A 148 -10.02 10.32 27.97
CA ARG A 148 -9.25 10.53 29.21
C ARG A 148 -9.51 9.41 30.22
N GLN A 149 -10.72 8.87 30.23
CA GLN A 149 -11.15 7.80 31.13
C GLN A 149 -10.79 6.40 30.63
N ALA A 150 -10.74 6.19 29.31
CA ALA A 150 -10.28 4.92 28.73
C ALA A 150 -8.77 4.70 28.91
N ARG A 151 -7.95 5.75 28.79
CA ARG A 151 -6.49 5.68 28.99
C ARG A 151 -6.06 5.44 30.43
N SER A 152 -6.91 5.73 31.41
CA SER A 152 -6.62 5.51 32.82
C SER A 152 -6.71 4.01 33.19
N ARG A 153 -7.64 3.26 32.59
CA ARG A 153 -7.83 1.82 32.85
C ARG A 153 -6.80 0.89 32.19
N GLU A 154 -6.14 1.32 31.12
CA GLU A 154 -5.15 0.48 30.41
C GLU A 154 -3.77 0.45 31.11
N ARG A 155 -3.58 1.27 32.16
CA ARG A 155 -2.26 1.50 32.76
C ARG A 155 -1.88 0.60 33.95
N GLU A 156 -2.76 -0.32 34.36
CA GLU A 156 -2.65 -1.01 35.66
C GLU A 156 -2.27 -2.50 35.61
N SER A 157 -1.85 -3.06 34.47
CA SER A 157 -1.30 -4.43 34.44
C SER A 157 0.23 -4.44 34.50
N ASN A 158 0.80 -4.64 35.69
CA ASN A 158 2.25 -4.68 35.97
C ASN A 158 2.99 -5.93 35.46
N LYS A 159 2.43 -6.68 34.50
CA LYS A 159 3.04 -7.91 33.96
C LYS A 159 3.02 -7.82 32.45
N PRO A 160 4.16 -7.97 31.76
CA PRO A 160 4.16 -7.87 30.32
C PRO A 160 3.37 -9.02 29.71
N ARG A 161 2.15 -8.72 29.27
CA ARG A 161 1.32 -9.68 28.53
C ARG A 161 2.05 -10.01 27.22
N PRO A 162 1.76 -11.16 26.56
CA PRO A 162 2.32 -11.47 25.23
C PRO A 162 2.15 -10.34 24.19
N SER A 163 1.14 -9.49 24.37
CA SER A 163 0.90 -8.25 23.61
C SER A 163 1.98 -7.17 23.78
N GLU A 164 2.71 -7.15 24.89
CA GLU A 164 3.76 -6.16 25.21
C GLU A 164 5.11 -6.55 24.62
N LEU A 165 5.44 -7.84 24.55
CA LEU A 165 6.62 -8.34 23.83
C LEU A 165 6.61 -7.87 22.37
N SER A 166 5.46 -7.90 21.70
CA SER A 166 5.33 -7.43 20.32
C SER A 166 5.59 -5.93 20.17
N ARG A 167 5.41 -5.12 21.23
CA ARG A 167 5.61 -3.66 21.22
C ARG A 167 7.06 -3.26 21.54
N MET A 168 7.83 -4.14 22.20
CA MET A 168 9.21 -3.88 22.62
C MET A 168 10.23 -3.93 21.47
N SER A 169 11.36 -3.24 21.66
CA SER A 169 12.54 -3.35 20.78
C SER A 169 13.17 -4.74 20.86
N THR A 170 13.89 -5.17 19.82
CA THR A 170 14.54 -6.48 19.76
C THR A 170 15.58 -6.68 20.87
N ALA A 171 16.36 -5.64 21.19
CA ALA A 171 17.35 -5.69 22.27
C ALA A 171 16.69 -5.88 23.64
N GLN A 172 15.57 -5.17 23.88
CA GLN A 172 14.81 -5.29 25.13
C GLN A 172 14.22 -6.70 25.29
N ARG A 173 13.74 -7.31 24.20
CA ARG A 173 13.29 -8.72 24.23
C ARG A 173 14.43 -9.67 24.58
N GLN A 174 15.63 -9.46 24.02
CA GLN A 174 16.79 -10.28 24.32
C GLN A 174 17.17 -10.21 25.81
N GLN A 175 17.17 -9.01 26.40
CA GLN A 175 17.42 -8.83 27.83
C GLN A 175 16.43 -9.59 28.70
N LEU A 176 15.12 -9.51 28.42
CA LEU A 176 14.12 -10.29 29.17
C LEU A 176 14.34 -11.80 29.05
N LEU A 177 14.69 -12.29 27.86
CA LEU A 177 15.00 -13.71 27.67
C LEU A 177 16.26 -14.13 28.43
N GLU A 178 17.25 -13.25 28.55
CA GLU A 178 18.45 -13.49 29.35
C GLU A 178 18.13 -13.55 30.84
N GLU A 179 17.28 -12.65 31.35
CA GLU A 179 16.78 -12.66 32.73
C GLU A 179 15.97 -13.94 33.04
N GLU A 180 15.09 -14.36 32.14
CA GLU A 180 14.33 -15.61 32.32
C GLU A 180 15.26 -16.83 32.27
N ARG A 181 16.29 -16.81 31.41
CA ARG A 181 17.31 -17.86 31.37
C ARG A 181 18.10 -17.97 32.66
N THR A 182 18.48 -16.86 33.30
CA THR A 182 19.18 -16.89 34.59
C THR A 182 18.27 -17.38 35.70
N ARG A 183 17.04 -16.85 35.81
CA ARG A 183 16.02 -17.33 36.75
C ARG A 183 15.77 -18.84 36.63
N PHE A 184 15.66 -19.34 35.40
CA PHE A 184 15.43 -20.76 35.17
C PHE A 184 16.65 -21.62 35.55
N ARG A 185 17.87 -21.13 35.28
CA ARG A 185 19.10 -21.82 35.72
C ARG A 185 19.17 -21.91 37.24
N GLU A 186 18.81 -20.86 37.95
CA GLU A 186 18.75 -20.85 39.42
C GLU A 186 17.69 -21.82 39.95
N LEU A 187 16.49 -21.82 39.35
CA LEU A 187 15.42 -22.77 39.68
C LEU A 187 15.90 -24.22 39.50
N LEU A 188 16.55 -24.53 38.38
CA LEU A 188 17.12 -25.85 38.13
C LEU A 188 18.31 -26.18 39.03
N ALA A 189 19.01 -25.18 39.58
CA ALA A 189 20.07 -25.41 40.57
C ALA A 189 19.49 -25.75 41.94
N SER A 190 18.25 -25.36 42.24
CA SER A 190 17.61 -25.61 43.53
C SER A 190 17.34 -27.12 43.74
N PRO A 191 17.87 -27.74 44.81
CA PRO A 191 17.67 -29.17 45.08
C PRO A 191 16.21 -29.55 45.31
N ALA A 192 15.43 -28.63 45.93
CA ALA A 192 14.01 -28.84 46.19
C ALA A 192 13.19 -29.00 44.91
N TYR A 193 13.48 -28.20 43.87
CA TYR A 193 12.82 -28.32 42.57
C TYR A 193 13.24 -29.60 41.84
N ARG A 194 14.54 -29.98 41.91
CA ARG A 194 15.01 -31.24 41.31
C ARG A 194 14.38 -32.48 41.93
N ALA A 195 14.21 -32.50 43.25
CA ALA A 195 13.63 -33.63 43.94
C ALA A 195 12.11 -33.77 43.67
N ARG A 196 11.37 -32.66 43.66
CA ARG A 196 9.90 -32.66 43.53
C ARG A 196 9.39 -31.45 42.72
N PRO A 197 9.50 -31.48 41.38
CA PRO A 197 9.19 -30.31 40.54
C PRO A 197 7.71 -29.93 40.58
N LEU A 198 6.80 -30.91 40.48
CA LEU A 198 5.35 -30.67 40.46
C LEU A 198 4.86 -30.01 41.76
N VAL A 199 5.41 -30.41 42.90
CA VAL A 199 5.05 -29.85 44.21
C VAL A 199 5.55 -28.41 44.32
N ALA A 200 6.79 -28.15 43.89
CA ALA A 200 7.36 -26.80 43.89
C ALA A 200 6.55 -25.83 43.01
N ILE A 201 6.12 -26.29 41.82
CA ILE A 201 5.24 -25.53 40.92
C ILE A 201 3.88 -25.28 41.58
N GLY A 202 3.28 -26.29 42.22
CA GLY A 202 2.01 -26.11 42.94
C GLY A 202 2.09 -25.06 44.04
N GLN A 203 3.19 -25.03 44.80
CA GLN A 203 3.42 -24.03 45.85
C GLN A 203 3.63 -22.61 45.29
N THR A 204 4.35 -22.46 44.18
CA THR A 204 4.54 -21.14 43.55
C THR A 204 3.23 -20.59 43.01
N LEU A 205 2.43 -21.43 42.35
CA LEU A 205 1.10 -21.05 41.85
C LEU A 205 0.16 -20.66 42.99
N ALA A 206 0.12 -21.45 44.08
CA ALA A 206 -0.71 -21.13 45.25
C ALA A 206 -0.33 -19.76 45.87
N ARG A 207 0.97 -19.46 45.98
CA ARG A 207 1.46 -18.15 46.44
C ARG A 207 1.06 -17.01 45.48
N GLN A 208 1.16 -17.23 44.17
CA GLN A 208 0.74 -16.23 43.17
C GLN A 208 -0.75 -15.94 43.24
N MET A 209 -1.60 -16.96 43.38
CA MET A 209 -3.05 -16.79 43.50
C MET A 209 -3.43 -16.00 44.76
N GLN A 210 -2.75 -16.23 45.88
CA GLN A 210 -2.98 -15.47 47.12
C GLN A 210 -2.61 -13.98 46.96
N LEU A 211 -1.49 -13.68 46.29
CA LEU A 211 -1.04 -12.30 46.03
C LEU A 211 -1.96 -11.55 45.06
N GLU A 212 -2.47 -12.22 44.02
CA GLU A 212 -3.40 -11.62 43.07
C GLU A 212 -4.81 -11.44 43.65
N GLY A 213 -5.25 -12.37 44.51
CA GLY A 213 -6.53 -12.27 45.22
C GLY A 213 -6.54 -11.19 46.30
N GLY A 214 -5.41 -10.96 46.99
CA GLY A 214 -5.27 -9.92 48.02
C GLY A 214 -5.14 -8.49 47.47
N SER A 215 -4.97 -8.33 46.16
CA SER A 215 -4.89 -7.00 45.51
C SER A 215 -6.24 -6.50 44.98
N GLN A 216 -7.31 -7.28 45.14
CA GLN A 216 -8.67 -6.98 44.63
C GLN A 216 -9.68 -6.67 45.75
N LEU A 217 -9.23 -6.56 47.01
CA LEU A 217 -10.01 -6.11 48.17
C LEU A 217 -9.48 -4.77 48.67
#